data_AF-A0A371QMC5-F1
#
_entry.id   AF-A0A371QMC5-F1
#
_cell.length_a   1.000
_cell.length_b   1.000
_cell.length_c   1.000
_cell.angle_alpha   90.00
_cell.angle_beta   90.00
_cell.angle_gamma   90.00
#
_symmetry.space_group_name_H-M   'P 1'
#
loop_
_entity.id
_entity.type
_entity.pdbx_description
1 polymer ?
#
loop_
_entity_poly.entity_id
_entity_poly.type
_entity_poly.pdbx_seq_one_letter_code
_entity_poly.pdbx_strand_id
1 'polypeptide(L)'
;MNGSGQGIQLILLILIMGLFSAEIQAQDYVKVLYEGAELHHKPDDGSEERIPVLQGDIFEITDYDTEWVAVSLFSGETRYLKHTSLEFMYNQYAEIDLPVIDPEMCVKIEETRKNSEEKAYSTWPDHLDKRIQKEKYLFDKNVMKIFREAGISAIYPSALMQCANDSIAPQIIEF
;
A
#
# COMPACT_ATOMS: atom_id res chain seq x y z
N MET A 1 -61.83 19.50 14.50
CA MET A 1 -61.13 18.32 13.93
C MET A 1 -60.00 18.84 13.06
N ASN A 2 -58.87 18.13 13.05
CA ASN A 2 -57.64 18.36 12.27
C ASN A 2 -56.56 19.16 13.01
N GLY A 3 -55.51 18.43 13.43
CA GLY A 3 -54.31 19.01 14.03
C GLY A 3 -53.26 18.00 14.50
N SER A 4 -53.49 16.69 14.40
CA SER A 4 -52.60 15.66 14.95
C SER A 4 -51.83 14.81 13.92
N GLY A 5 -52.01 15.05 12.61
CA GLY A 5 -51.44 14.20 11.55
C GLY A 5 -50.03 14.54 11.08
N GLN A 6 -49.59 15.79 11.23
CA GLN A 6 -48.29 16.25 10.71
C GLN A 6 -47.10 15.95 11.64
N GLY A 7 -47.31 15.94 12.96
CA GLY A 7 -46.23 15.67 13.93
C GLY A 7 -45.72 14.23 13.87
N ILE A 8 -46.61 13.26 13.64
CA ILE A 8 -46.26 11.83 13.63
C ILE A 8 -45.48 11.46 12.36
N GLN A 9 -45.80 12.07 11.21
CA GLN A 9 -45.06 11.86 9.96
C GLN A 9 -43.63 12.41 10.02
N LEU A 10 -43.42 13.56 10.68
CA LEU A 10 -42.08 14.16 10.79
C LEU A 10 -41.15 13.32 11.68
N ILE A 11 -41.68 12.76 12.77
CA ILE A 11 -40.92 11.93 13.71
C ILE A 11 -40.51 10.60 13.04
N LEU A 12 -41.38 9.99 12.22
CA LEU A 12 -41.05 8.77 11.49
C LEU A 12 -39.93 8.98 10.46
N LEU A 13 -39.90 10.14 9.79
CA LEU A 13 -38.85 10.49 8.81
C LEU A 13 -37.48 10.68 9.45
N ILE A 14 -37.42 11.29 10.65
CA ILE A 14 -36.18 11.46 11.42
C ILE A 14 -35.68 10.11 11.95
N LEU A 15 -36.60 9.22 12.39
CA LEU A 15 -36.25 7.87 12.84
C LEU A 15 -35.73 6.98 11.71
N ILE A 16 -36.24 7.12 10.48
CA ILE A 16 -35.73 6.39 9.32
C ILE A 16 -34.35 6.91 8.87
N MET A 17 -34.09 8.22 8.96
CA MET A 17 -32.76 8.78 8.64
C MET A 17 -31.68 8.42 9.68
N GLY A 18 -32.07 8.19 10.94
CA GLY A 18 -31.12 7.79 12.01
C GLY A 18 -30.72 6.31 12.00
N LEU A 19 -31.43 5.45 11.27
CA LEU A 19 -31.19 3.99 11.25
C LEU A 19 -30.17 3.54 10.18
N PHE A 20 -29.72 4.45 9.31
CA PHE A 20 -28.76 4.14 8.23
C PHE A 20 -27.39 4.82 8.41
N SER A 21 -27.08 5.32 9.61
CA SER A 21 -25.68 5.59 9.98
C SER A 21 -25.00 4.28 10.39
N ALA A 22 -25.02 3.28 9.51
CA ALA A 22 -24.07 2.19 9.59
C ALA A 22 -22.72 2.83 9.21
N GLU A 23 -21.90 3.11 10.22
CA GLU A 23 -20.49 3.36 10.03
C GLU A 23 -19.92 2.10 9.36
N ILE A 24 -19.85 2.12 8.02
CA ILE A 24 -19.10 1.13 7.28
C ILE A 24 -17.67 1.35 7.73
N GLN A 25 -17.20 0.50 8.65
CA GLN A 25 -15.79 0.46 8.98
C GLN A 25 -15.07 0.16 7.66
N ALA A 26 -14.24 1.11 7.22
CA ALA A 26 -13.42 0.91 6.04
C ALA A 26 -12.45 -0.24 6.34
N GLN A 27 -12.31 -1.16 5.37
CA GLN A 27 -11.24 -2.14 5.42
C GLN A 27 -9.97 -1.39 5.02
N ASP A 28 -8.98 -1.40 5.90
CA ASP A 28 -7.75 -0.63 5.69
C ASP A 28 -6.62 -1.50 5.14
N TYR A 29 -6.70 -2.83 5.35
CA TYR A 29 -5.62 -3.75 4.99
C TYR A 29 -6.13 -5.06 4.39
N VAL A 30 -5.32 -5.67 3.54
CA VAL A 30 -5.47 -7.05 3.08
C VAL A 30 -4.26 -7.89 3.43
N LYS A 31 -4.50 -9.16 3.75
CA LYS A 31 -3.47 -10.18 3.96
C LYS A 31 -3.55 -11.25 2.88
N VAL A 32 -2.40 -11.65 2.36
CA VAL A 32 -2.29 -12.70 1.34
C VAL A 32 -2.52 -14.07 1.97
N LEU A 33 -3.45 -14.85 1.42
CA LEU A 33 -3.88 -16.13 1.99
C LEU A 33 -3.02 -17.33 1.58
N TYR A 34 -2.47 -17.33 0.36
CA TYR A 34 -1.82 -18.50 -0.22
C TYR A 34 -0.57 -18.10 -1.00
N GLU A 35 0.36 -19.04 -1.13
CA GLU A 35 1.54 -18.88 -1.98
C GLU A 35 1.17 -18.75 -3.46
N GLY A 36 1.98 -17.99 -4.21
CA GLY A 36 1.80 -17.82 -5.66
C GLY A 36 0.87 -16.68 -6.06
N ALA A 37 0.34 -15.91 -5.11
CA ALA A 37 -0.30 -14.63 -5.42
C ALA A 37 0.74 -13.62 -5.96
N GLU A 38 0.28 -12.71 -6.81
CA GLU A 38 1.10 -11.74 -7.49
C GLU A 38 0.45 -10.35 -7.42
N LEU A 39 1.26 -9.30 -7.29
CA LEU A 39 0.85 -7.92 -7.50
C LEU A 39 0.95 -7.60 -8.99
N HIS A 40 -0.13 -7.08 -9.55
CA HIS A 40 -0.25 -6.73 -10.96
C HIS A 40 -0.15 -5.22 -11.14
N HIS A 41 0.40 -4.77 -12.26
CA HIS A 41 0.41 -3.34 -12.62
C HIS A 41 -1.00 -2.82 -12.97
N LYS A 42 -1.89 -3.71 -13.40
CA LYS A 42 -3.27 -3.43 -13.79
C LYS A 42 -4.19 -4.52 -13.22
N PRO A 43 -5.49 -4.26 -13.04
CA PRO A 43 -6.46 -5.25 -12.57
C PRO A 43 -6.80 -6.26 -13.68
N ASP A 44 -5.79 -6.98 -14.17
CA ASP A 44 -5.94 -8.00 -15.20
C ASP A 44 -4.87 -9.11 -15.10
N ASP A 45 -5.23 -10.30 -15.57
CA ASP A 45 -4.34 -11.48 -15.61
C ASP A 45 -3.26 -11.42 -16.68
N GLY A 46 -3.31 -10.44 -17.59
CA GLY A 46 -2.36 -10.25 -18.68
C GLY A 46 -1.18 -9.34 -18.32
N SER A 47 -1.14 -8.79 -17.12
CA SER A 47 -0.10 -7.86 -16.68
C SER A 47 1.31 -8.45 -16.84
N GLU A 48 2.20 -7.75 -17.56
CA GLU A 48 3.58 -8.18 -17.81
C GLU A 48 4.49 -8.01 -16.57
N GLU A 49 4.21 -7.00 -15.75
CA GLU A 49 5.04 -6.64 -14.60
C GLU A 49 4.40 -7.10 -13.29
N ARG A 50 4.73 -8.34 -12.93
CA ARG A 50 4.22 -8.99 -11.73
C ARG A 50 5.27 -9.04 -10.62
N ILE A 51 4.83 -8.75 -9.40
CA ILE A 51 5.67 -8.87 -8.20
C ILE A 51 5.12 -10.02 -7.35
N PRO A 52 5.88 -11.10 -7.11
CA PRO A 52 5.40 -12.21 -6.29
C PRO A 52 5.24 -11.77 -4.83
N VAL A 53 4.10 -12.11 -4.25
CA VAL A 53 3.82 -11.93 -2.82
C VAL A 53 3.91 -13.25 -2.07
N LEU A 54 4.26 -13.18 -0.79
CA LEU A 54 4.29 -14.34 0.09
C LEU A 54 2.97 -14.46 0.84
N GLN A 55 2.60 -15.70 1.18
CA GLN A 55 1.51 -15.92 2.11
C GLN A 55 1.79 -15.19 3.43
N GLY A 56 0.81 -14.44 3.90
CA GLY A 56 0.91 -13.63 5.10
C GLY A 56 1.44 -12.22 4.90
N ASP A 57 1.90 -11.85 3.70
CA ASP A 57 2.18 -10.44 3.37
C ASP A 57 0.90 -9.61 3.57
N ILE A 58 1.05 -8.39 4.07
CA ILE A 58 -0.06 -7.49 4.36
C ILE A 58 0.19 -6.17 3.65
N PHE A 59 -0.87 -5.59 3.10
CA PHE A 59 -0.84 -4.36 2.34
C PHE A 59 -1.98 -3.43 2.74
N GLU A 60 -1.74 -2.12 2.65
CA GLU A 60 -2.76 -1.09 2.81
C GLU A 60 -3.63 -1.03 1.55
N ILE A 61 -4.95 -1.01 1.75
CA ILE A 61 -5.94 -0.90 0.66
C ILE A 61 -6.08 0.56 0.28
N THR A 62 -5.96 0.86 -1.01
CA THR A 62 -6.23 2.20 -1.56
C THR A 62 -7.58 2.27 -2.27
N ASP A 63 -8.02 1.17 -2.88
CA ASP A 63 -9.30 1.02 -3.57
C ASP A 63 -9.59 -0.47 -3.75
N TYR A 64 -10.83 -0.84 -4.07
CA TYR A 64 -11.16 -2.21 -4.45
C TYR A 64 -12.46 -2.28 -5.25
N ASP A 65 -12.55 -3.30 -6.09
CA ASP A 65 -13.78 -3.73 -6.74
C ASP A 65 -14.09 -5.19 -6.40
N THR A 66 -14.99 -5.82 -7.16
CA THR A 66 -15.42 -7.19 -6.93
C THR A 66 -14.34 -8.25 -7.19
N GLU A 67 -13.33 -7.95 -8.00
CA GLU A 67 -12.30 -8.90 -8.43
C GLU A 67 -10.89 -8.52 -7.99
N TRP A 68 -10.62 -7.21 -7.85
CA TRP A 68 -9.29 -6.69 -7.60
C TRP A 68 -9.26 -5.73 -6.42
N VAL A 69 -8.16 -5.82 -5.67
CA VAL A 69 -7.85 -4.92 -4.57
C VAL A 69 -6.62 -4.11 -4.95
N ALA A 70 -6.76 -2.80 -4.97
CA ALA A 70 -5.69 -1.86 -5.20
C ALA A 70 -4.96 -1.58 -3.88
N VAL A 71 -3.64 -1.69 -3.89
CA VAL A 71 -2.78 -1.52 -2.71
C VAL A 71 -1.62 -0.57 -3.00
N SER A 72 -1.17 0.14 -1.97
CA SER A 72 -0.02 1.04 -2.05
C SER A 72 1.30 0.30 -1.82
N LEU A 73 2.33 0.63 -2.60
CA LEU A 73 3.70 0.11 -2.44
C LEU A 73 4.71 1.22 -2.10
N PHE A 74 5.96 0.81 -1.89
CA PHE A 74 7.08 1.63 -1.42
C PHE A 74 7.42 2.82 -2.32
N SER A 75 7.28 2.66 -3.64
CA SER A 75 7.49 3.73 -4.61
C SER A 75 6.31 4.72 -4.69
N GLY A 76 5.25 4.49 -3.90
CA GLY A 76 3.97 5.16 -4.03
C GLY A 76 3.17 4.73 -5.25
N GLU A 77 3.51 3.61 -5.90
CA GLU A 77 2.63 3.02 -6.93
C GLU A 77 1.50 2.25 -6.31
N THR A 78 0.35 2.30 -7.00
CA THR A 78 -0.75 1.39 -6.78
C THR A 78 -0.56 0.13 -7.61
N ARG A 79 -0.69 -1.03 -6.98
CA ARG A 79 -0.70 -2.35 -7.64
C ARG A 79 -1.93 -3.14 -7.21
N TYR A 80 -2.26 -4.19 -7.97
CA TYR A 80 -3.52 -4.90 -7.82
C TYR A 80 -3.31 -6.36 -7.41
N LEU A 81 -4.08 -6.82 -6.43
CA LEU A 81 -4.16 -8.23 -6.01
C LEU A 81 -5.56 -8.76 -6.30
N LYS A 82 -5.66 -10.05 -6.62
CA LYS A 82 -6.97 -10.70 -6.80
C LYS A 82 -7.67 -10.88 -5.47
N HIS A 83 -8.93 -10.47 -5.39
CA HIS A 83 -9.77 -10.59 -4.20
C HIS A 83 -9.86 -12.04 -3.67
N THR A 84 -9.82 -13.05 -4.55
CA THR A 84 -9.85 -14.48 -4.17
C THR A 84 -8.62 -14.97 -3.41
N SER A 85 -7.53 -14.19 -3.43
CA SER A 85 -6.26 -14.52 -2.79
C SER A 85 -6.06 -13.83 -1.43
N LEU A 86 -7.08 -13.13 -0.92
CA LEU A 86 -6.93 -12.17 0.17
C LEU A 86 -7.91 -12.40 1.31
N GLU A 87 -7.46 -12.04 2.51
CA GLU A 87 -8.26 -11.84 3.72
C GLU A 87 -8.29 -10.33 4.03
N PHE A 88 -9.49 -9.75 4.13
CA PHE A 88 -9.64 -8.35 4.49
C PHE A 88 -9.57 -8.17 6.01
N MET A 89 -8.77 -7.20 6.44
CA MET A 89 -8.47 -6.93 7.84
C MET A 89 -8.90 -5.51 8.21
N TYR A 90 -9.56 -5.39 9.37
CA TYR A 90 -10.05 -4.12 9.90
C TYR A 90 -9.15 -3.63 11.03
N ASN A 91 -8.57 -2.44 10.92
CA ASN A 91 -8.03 -1.65 12.03
C ASN A 91 -7.05 -2.38 12.99
N GLN A 92 -6.38 -3.45 12.56
CA GLN A 92 -5.47 -4.23 13.43
C GLN A 92 -4.03 -3.70 13.42
N TYR A 93 -3.70 -2.81 12.48
CA TYR A 93 -2.32 -2.37 12.22
C TYR A 93 -2.07 -0.88 12.49
N ALA A 94 -3.12 -0.09 12.74
CA ALA A 94 -3.00 1.34 13.05
C ALA A 94 -2.26 1.61 14.38
N GLU A 95 -2.19 0.61 15.27
CA GLU A 95 -1.54 0.72 16.60
C GLU A 95 -0.21 -0.05 16.69
N ILE A 96 0.28 -0.64 15.60
CA ILE A 96 1.57 -1.33 15.66
C ILE A 96 2.68 -0.31 15.47
N ASP A 97 3.59 -0.25 16.44
CA ASP A 97 4.79 0.60 16.39
C ASP A 97 5.51 0.44 15.04
N LEU A 98 5.85 1.57 14.44
CA LEU A 98 6.63 1.59 13.20
C LEU A 98 7.92 0.79 13.42
N PRO A 99 8.26 -0.14 12.51
CA PRO A 99 9.52 -0.85 12.61
C PRO A 99 10.68 0.15 12.61
N VAL A 100 11.64 -0.06 13.51
CA VAL A 100 12.88 0.73 13.51
C VAL A 100 13.70 0.27 12.33
N ILE A 101 13.94 1.18 11.39
CA ILE A 101 14.79 0.91 10.23
C ILE A 101 16.23 1.19 10.64
N ASP A 102 17.08 0.18 10.60
CA ASP A 102 18.50 0.38 10.88
C ASP A 102 19.18 1.15 9.72
N PRO A 103 20.28 1.89 9.99
CA PRO A 103 20.98 2.65 8.96
C PRO A 103 21.53 1.78 7.80
N GLU A 104 21.88 0.52 8.04
CA GLU A 104 22.37 -0.39 6.99
C GLU A 104 21.26 -0.72 5.98
N MET A 105 20.02 -0.90 6.47
CA MET A 105 18.84 -1.08 5.64
C MET A 105 18.58 0.15 4.78
N CYS A 106 18.73 1.36 5.33
CA CYS A 106 18.61 2.59 4.55
C CYS A 106 19.65 2.68 3.42
N VAL A 107 20.89 2.25 3.66
CA VAL A 107 21.91 2.14 2.61
C VAL A 107 21.47 1.16 1.52
N LYS A 108 20.97 -0.03 1.89
CA LYS A 108 20.46 -1.03 0.92
C LYS A 108 19.29 -0.52 0.10
N ILE A 109 18.37 0.21 0.72
CA ILE A 109 17.22 0.84 0.03
C ILE A 109 17.72 1.90 -0.96
N GLU A 110 18.68 2.73 -0.57
CA GLU A 110 19.25 3.77 -1.42
C GLU A 110 20.00 3.19 -2.62
N GLU A 111 20.80 2.15 -2.39
CA GLU A 111 21.45 1.39 -3.47
C GLU A 111 20.41 0.75 -4.39
N THR A 112 19.34 0.21 -3.83
CA THR A 112 18.23 -0.36 -4.61
C THR A 112 17.55 0.68 -5.49
N ARG A 113 17.35 1.90 -5.00
CA ARG A 113 16.83 3.03 -5.77
C ARG A 113 17.72 3.33 -6.98
N LYS A 114 19.00 3.59 -6.74
CA LYS A 114 19.98 3.88 -7.82
C LYS A 114 20.08 2.76 -8.84
N ASN A 115 20.18 1.52 -8.39
CA ASN A 115 20.24 0.35 -9.28
C ASN A 115 18.96 0.20 -10.11
N SER A 116 17.80 0.54 -9.55
CA SER A 116 16.52 0.50 -10.26
C SER A 116 16.44 1.58 -11.34
N GLU A 117 16.89 2.80 -11.04
CA GLU A 117 17.00 3.92 -11.98
C GLU A 117 17.94 3.58 -13.16
N GLU A 118 19.16 3.12 -12.88
CA GLU A 118 20.16 2.75 -13.90
C GLU A 118 19.65 1.62 -14.80
N LYS A 119 19.03 0.59 -14.20
CA LYS A 119 18.49 -0.54 -14.95
C LYS A 119 17.28 -0.17 -15.78
N ALA A 120 16.41 0.71 -15.28
CA ALA A 120 15.30 1.23 -16.05
C ALA A 120 15.78 2.07 -17.23
N TYR A 121 16.76 2.96 -17.01
CA TYR A 121 17.36 3.79 -18.06
C TYR A 121 18.02 2.96 -19.16
N SER A 122 18.81 1.95 -18.78
CA SER A 122 19.46 1.07 -19.77
C SER A 122 18.46 0.22 -20.57
N THR A 123 17.31 -0.13 -19.99
CA THR A 123 16.26 -0.88 -20.69
C THR A 123 15.43 0.02 -21.62
N TRP A 124 15.15 1.25 -21.19
CA TRP A 124 14.27 2.21 -21.87
C TRP A 124 14.89 3.62 -21.91
N PRO A 125 15.97 3.85 -22.68
CA PRO A 125 16.70 5.13 -22.65
C PRO A 125 15.85 6.31 -23.13
N ASP A 126 15.08 6.10 -24.20
CA ASP A 126 14.32 7.15 -24.88
C ASP A 126 12.81 7.16 -24.56
N HIS A 127 12.36 6.27 -23.66
CA HIS A 127 10.95 6.12 -23.32
C HIS A 127 10.71 6.45 -21.84
N LEU A 128 10.51 7.74 -21.55
CA LEU A 128 10.37 8.25 -20.18
C LEU A 128 9.30 7.48 -19.38
N ASP A 129 8.11 7.29 -19.92
CA ASP A 129 7.01 6.63 -19.21
C ASP A 129 7.33 5.16 -18.88
N LYS A 130 7.91 4.44 -19.84
CA LYS A 130 8.34 3.04 -19.63
C LYS A 130 9.47 2.95 -18.63
N ARG A 131 10.38 3.93 -18.63
CA ARG A 131 11.48 4.02 -17.68
C ARG A 131 10.95 4.23 -16.26
N ILE A 132 10.05 5.19 -16.06
CA ILE A 132 9.45 5.47 -14.75
C ILE A 132 8.70 4.24 -14.22
N GLN A 133 7.89 3.58 -15.05
CA GLN A 133 7.19 2.35 -14.65
C GLN A 133 8.18 1.24 -14.28
N LYS A 134 9.24 1.06 -15.08
CA LYS A 134 10.24 0.02 -14.84
C LYS A 134 11.03 0.26 -13.55
N GLU A 135 11.42 1.50 -13.32
CA GLU A 135 12.14 1.93 -12.12
C GLU A 135 11.32 1.62 -10.86
N LYS A 136 10.05 2.04 -10.84
CA LYS A 136 9.13 1.82 -9.73
C LYS A 136 8.89 0.32 -9.48
N TYR A 137 8.64 -0.45 -10.54
CA TYR A 137 8.54 -1.92 -10.46
C TYR A 137 9.77 -2.57 -9.81
N LEU A 138 10.97 -2.19 -10.28
CA LEU A 138 12.22 -2.75 -9.77
C LEU A 138 12.46 -2.33 -8.32
N PHE A 139 12.17 -1.09 -7.99
CA PHE A 139 12.32 -0.57 -6.63
C PHE A 139 11.41 -1.32 -5.66
N ASP A 140 10.11 -1.37 -5.93
CA ASP A 140 9.13 -2.05 -5.08
C ASP A 140 9.49 -3.52 -4.86
N LYS A 141 9.79 -4.24 -5.95
CA LYS A 141 10.15 -5.66 -5.91
C LYS A 141 11.35 -5.92 -5.00
N ASN A 142 12.38 -5.08 -5.09
CA ASN A 142 13.62 -5.27 -4.34
C ASN A 142 13.50 -4.78 -2.90
N VAL A 143 12.80 -3.68 -2.66
CA VAL A 143 12.54 -3.17 -1.29
C VAL A 143 11.65 -4.14 -0.50
N MET A 144 10.63 -4.72 -1.13
CA MET A 144 9.87 -5.83 -0.53
C MET A 144 10.76 -6.97 -0.07
N LYS A 145 11.78 -7.33 -0.86
CA LYS A 145 12.72 -8.39 -0.50
C LYS A 145 13.56 -7.99 0.71
N ILE A 146 14.06 -6.76 0.75
CA ILE A 146 14.83 -6.23 1.88
C ILE A 146 13.99 -6.26 3.17
N PHE A 147 12.75 -5.79 3.12
CA PHE A 147 11.86 -5.80 4.29
C PHE A 147 11.58 -7.22 4.80
N ARG A 148 11.30 -8.16 3.89
CA ARG A 148 11.11 -9.58 4.25
C ARG A 148 12.35 -10.18 4.88
N GLU A 149 13.54 -9.93 4.33
CA GLU A 149 14.82 -10.40 4.90
C GLU A 149 15.05 -9.84 6.31
N ALA A 150 14.51 -8.66 6.60
CA ALA A 150 14.55 -8.03 7.93
C ALA A 150 13.37 -8.40 8.85
N GLY A 151 12.42 -9.24 8.40
CA GLY A 151 11.24 -9.60 9.18
C GLY A 151 10.20 -8.48 9.35
N ILE A 152 10.23 -7.48 8.47
CA ILE A 152 9.33 -6.33 8.48
C ILE A 152 8.22 -6.52 7.44
N SER A 153 6.98 -6.20 7.84
CA SER A 153 5.81 -6.29 6.97
C SER A 153 5.73 -5.14 5.95
N ALA A 154 5.14 -5.40 4.78
CA ALA A 154 5.01 -4.43 3.70
C ALA A 154 3.97 -3.31 3.95
N ILE A 155 3.23 -3.39 5.06
CA ILE A 155 2.26 -2.35 5.51
C ILE A 155 2.89 -1.03 5.94
N TYR A 156 4.22 -0.95 6.00
CA TYR A 156 4.93 0.24 6.44
C TYR A 156 5.73 0.91 5.32
N PRO A 157 5.13 1.27 4.16
CA PRO A 157 5.86 2.05 3.17
C PRO A 157 6.30 3.40 3.74
N SER A 158 5.55 3.96 4.71
CA SER A 158 5.92 5.15 5.47
C SER A 158 7.16 4.97 6.35
N ALA A 159 7.56 3.75 6.72
CA ALA A 159 8.80 3.53 7.47
C ALA A 159 10.04 3.93 6.64
N LEU A 160 9.94 3.97 5.31
CA LEU A 160 10.99 4.52 4.44
C LEU A 160 11.28 6.01 4.70
N MET A 161 10.34 6.75 5.30
CA MET A 161 10.59 8.14 5.69
C MET A 161 11.77 8.27 6.68
N GLN A 162 12.06 7.22 7.45
CA GLN A 162 13.23 7.19 8.35
C GLN A 162 14.54 7.34 7.55
N CYS A 163 14.64 6.70 6.38
CA CYS A 163 15.81 6.78 5.51
C CYS A 163 15.99 8.14 4.83
N ALA A 164 14.89 8.89 4.62
CA ALA A 164 14.95 10.25 4.11
C ALA A 164 15.45 11.25 5.16
N ASN A 165 15.11 11.04 6.43
CA ASN A 165 15.46 11.95 7.53
C ASN A 165 16.90 11.78 8.01
N ASP A 166 17.47 10.57 7.97
CA ASP A 166 18.87 10.33 8.35
C ASP A 166 19.89 10.93 7.36
N SER A 167 19.46 11.21 6.13
CA SER A 167 20.25 11.98 5.15
C SER A 167 20.38 13.47 5.51
N ILE A 168 19.64 13.94 6.53
CA ILE A 168 19.65 15.32 7.06
C ILE A 168 20.35 15.36 8.43
N ALA A 169 21.12 14.34 8.81
CA ALA A 169 22.06 14.48 9.91
C ALA A 169 23.16 15.49 9.48
N PRO A 170 23.31 16.65 10.14
CA PRO A 170 24.34 17.61 9.79
C PRO A 170 25.70 16.93 9.93
N GLN A 171 26.51 16.97 8.88
CA GLN A 171 27.94 16.67 9.00
C GLN A 171 28.49 17.62 10.06
N ILE A 172 28.76 17.09 11.26
CA ILE A 172 29.51 17.81 12.28
C ILE A 172 30.91 17.95 11.70
N ILE A 173 31.19 19.12 11.12
CA ILE A 173 32.55 19.53 10.79
C ILE A 173 33.21 19.79 12.15
N GLU A 174 34.00 18.82 12.62
CA GLU A 174 34.92 19.06 13.73
C GLU A 174 35.99 20.05 13.23
N PHE A 175 36.04 21.23 13.87
CA PHE A 175 37.09 22.23 13.71
C PHE A 175 38.26 21.95 14.64
#